data_AF-A0A3N5QNU2-F1
#
_entry.id   AF-A0A3N5QNU2-F1
#
_cell.length_a   1.000
_cell.length_b   1.000
_cell.length_c   1.000
_cell.angle_alpha   90.00
_cell.angle_beta   90.00
_cell.angle_gamma   90.00
#
_symmetry.space_group_name_H-M   'P 1'
#
loop_
_entity.id
_entity.type
_entity.pdbx_description
1 polymer ?
#
loop_
_entity_poly.entity_id
_entity_poly.type
_entity_poly.pdbx_seq_one_letter_code
_entity_poly.pdbx_strand_id
1 'polypeptide(L)'
;MSKLLLLDIGAGTLDLLCYDTASHTYYKAVAKSPILQIAEKATRLSGKLLVTGCEMGGGALAGILRQKAEEQEVIITRSAAATLHNRMEKVSALGIKIIEDSEAAGLLATGTYQHLQTADLNLEQIKNLVLGLGIPFEFDLIAVCAQDHGLAPAGRSHLDFRHDLFKQALDRNPFPDALLYAADEIPAPFSRLRAIAQSARLIPAKEIFVMDSGMAAILGATLDPIARTKKNRMVLDIATSHTLGAVLEQKELLGFFEYHTRDMTLERLQKLLPDLADGKITHERILAEGGHGAYLRKSLGFDAVQAIVATGPKRALLHRSRLTLVWGAPLGDNMMTGTTGLLEAVRRRKGWPEMDFF
;
A
#
# COMPACT_ATOMS: atom_id res chain seq x y z
N MET A 1 21.94 -11.91 11.73
CA MET A 1 22.15 -10.46 11.66
C MET A 1 21.79 -10.04 10.25
N SER A 2 20.88 -9.08 10.12
CA SER A 2 20.27 -8.72 8.85
C SER A 2 20.11 -7.20 8.74
N LYS A 3 20.52 -6.63 7.61
CA LYS A 3 20.20 -5.26 7.21
C LYS A 3 18.94 -5.26 6.33
N LEU A 4 17.95 -4.48 6.71
CA LEU A 4 16.64 -4.45 6.05
C LEU A 4 16.40 -3.08 5.41
N LEU A 5 15.79 -3.08 4.23
CA LEU A 5 15.13 -1.93 3.61
C LEU A 5 13.63 -2.18 3.54
N LEU A 6 12.82 -1.28 4.08
CA LEU A 6 11.37 -1.41 4.12
C LEU A 6 10.74 -0.17 3.49
N LEU A 7 9.79 -0.37 2.58
CA LEU A 7 9.16 0.70 1.82
C LEU A 7 7.64 0.58 1.87
N ASP A 8 6.94 1.63 2.32
CA ASP A 8 5.49 1.76 2.19
C ASP A 8 5.16 2.77 1.10
N ILE A 9 4.47 2.30 0.06
CA ILE A 9 4.16 3.07 -1.15
C ILE A 9 2.70 3.50 -1.10
N GLY A 10 2.47 4.65 -0.48
CA GLY A 10 1.17 5.30 -0.44
C GLY A 10 0.88 6.17 -1.66
N ALA A 11 -0.37 6.63 -1.78
CA ALA A 11 -0.74 7.60 -2.82
C ALA A 11 -0.12 9.00 -2.57
N GLY A 12 0.17 9.34 -1.31
CA GLY A 12 0.74 10.63 -0.93
C GLY A 12 2.24 10.59 -0.62
N THR A 13 2.68 9.54 0.09
CA THR A 13 4.06 9.41 0.57
C THR A 13 4.70 8.11 0.15
N LEU A 14 6.03 8.11 0.13
CA LEU A 14 6.88 6.93 0.17
C LEU A 14 7.56 6.95 1.53
N ASP A 15 7.24 5.99 2.39
CA ASP A 15 7.82 5.90 3.73
C ASP A 15 8.91 4.82 3.71
N LEU A 16 10.11 5.18 4.14
CA LEU A 16 11.31 4.35 4.07
C LEU A 16 11.83 4.09 5.47
N LEU A 17 12.09 2.82 5.80
CA LEU A 17 12.70 2.38 7.04
C LEU A 17 13.88 1.44 6.75
N CYS A 18 15.08 1.84 7.18
CA CYS A 18 16.24 0.97 7.22
C CYS A 18 16.42 0.46 8.65
N TYR A 19 16.63 -0.85 8.84
CA TYR A 19 16.83 -1.45 10.16
C TYR A 19 17.98 -2.44 10.15
N ASP A 20 18.83 -2.37 11.16
CA ASP A 20 19.91 -3.33 11.40
C ASP A 20 19.60 -4.14 12.67
N THR A 21 19.35 -5.45 12.50
CA THR A 21 19.02 -6.34 13.61
C THR A 21 20.17 -6.55 14.58
N ALA A 22 21.42 -6.26 14.20
CA ALA A 22 22.60 -6.47 15.04
C ALA A 22 22.78 -5.32 16.04
N SER A 23 22.65 -4.08 15.56
CA SER A 23 22.76 -2.89 16.40
C SER A 23 21.42 -2.45 17.00
N HIS A 24 20.30 -3.00 16.53
CA HIS A 24 18.94 -2.53 16.84
C HIS A 24 18.70 -1.07 16.45
N THR A 25 19.50 -0.53 15.54
CA THR A 25 19.37 0.85 15.05
C THR A 25 18.44 0.90 13.84
N TYR A 26 17.58 1.90 13.79
CA TYR A 26 16.75 2.20 12.62
C TYR A 26 16.90 3.66 12.17
N TYR A 27 16.74 3.86 10.87
CA TYR A 27 16.73 5.17 10.22
C TYR A 27 15.51 5.25 9.31
N LYS A 28 14.87 6.42 9.27
CA LYS A 28 13.61 6.61 8.54
C LYS A 28 13.58 7.89 7.72
N ALA A 29 12.83 7.85 6.62
CA ALA A 29 12.53 9.02 5.81
C ALA A 29 11.11 8.93 5.26
N VAL A 30 10.43 10.08 5.15
CA VAL A 30 9.12 10.22 4.51
C VAL A 30 9.29 11.14 3.30
N ALA A 31 9.08 10.59 2.11
CA ALA A 31 9.25 11.27 0.83
C ALA A 31 7.92 11.41 0.08
N LYS A 32 7.89 12.23 -0.97
CA LYS A 32 6.75 12.30 -1.89
C LYS A 32 6.59 10.96 -2.62
N SER A 33 5.36 10.46 -2.74
CA SER A 33 5.10 9.18 -3.41
C SER A 33 5.56 9.16 -4.89
N PRO A 34 5.87 7.98 -5.45
CA PRO A 34 6.23 7.83 -6.86
C PRO A 34 5.16 8.36 -7.82
N ILE A 35 3.88 8.11 -7.52
CA ILE A 35 2.76 8.56 -8.35
C ILE A 35 2.65 10.07 -8.44
N LEU A 36 2.87 10.81 -7.34
CA LEU A 36 2.86 12.27 -7.39
C LEU A 36 4.03 12.82 -8.21
N GLN A 37 5.22 12.25 -8.05
CA GLN A 37 6.40 12.67 -8.82
C GLN A 37 6.22 12.41 -10.32
N ILE A 38 5.69 11.24 -10.69
CA ILE A 38 5.43 10.86 -12.08
C ILE A 38 4.31 11.70 -12.68
N ALA A 39 3.23 11.98 -11.93
CA ALA A 39 2.17 12.88 -12.35
C ALA A 39 2.69 14.30 -12.61
N GLU A 40 3.49 14.85 -11.70
CA GLU A 40 4.14 16.16 -11.87
C GLU A 40 5.06 16.20 -13.09
N LYS A 41 5.84 15.13 -13.31
CA LYS A 41 6.68 15.00 -14.51
C LYS A 41 5.80 14.98 -15.75
N ALA A 42 4.78 14.12 -15.79
CA ALA A 42 3.86 13.98 -16.91
C ALA A 42 3.24 15.34 -17.29
N THR A 43 2.70 16.09 -16.33
CA THR A 43 2.09 17.42 -16.58
C THR A 43 3.03 18.36 -17.33
N ARG A 44 4.33 18.36 -16.98
CA ARG A 44 5.36 19.23 -17.61
C ARG A 44 5.78 18.78 -19.01
N LEU A 45 5.62 17.50 -19.37
CA LEU A 45 6.00 17.01 -20.70
C LEU A 45 5.00 17.51 -21.76
N SER A 46 5.51 17.89 -22.93
CA SER A 46 4.73 18.36 -24.07
C SER A 46 5.16 17.65 -25.36
N GLY A 47 4.33 17.71 -26.40
CA GLY A 47 4.56 16.93 -27.62
C GLY A 47 4.35 15.42 -27.43
N LYS A 48 4.75 14.65 -28.45
CA LYS A 48 4.53 13.20 -28.48
C LYS A 48 5.15 12.51 -27.27
N LEU A 49 4.35 11.67 -26.61
CA LEU A 49 4.74 11.02 -25.36
C LEU A 49 4.82 9.51 -25.53
N LEU A 50 5.92 8.92 -25.09
CA LEU A 50 6.07 7.49 -24.93
C LEU A 50 6.15 7.16 -23.43
N VAL A 51 5.21 6.35 -22.96
CA VAL A 51 5.13 5.87 -21.59
C VAL A 51 5.58 4.42 -21.54
N THR A 52 6.64 4.13 -20.80
CA THR A 52 7.16 2.77 -20.60
C THR A 52 7.19 2.41 -19.12
N GLY A 53 7.59 1.19 -18.78
CA GLY A 53 7.79 0.76 -17.39
C GLY A 53 6.82 -0.34 -16.99
N CYS A 54 6.44 -0.39 -15.72
CA CYS A 54 5.57 -1.42 -15.17
C CYS A 54 4.33 -0.82 -14.50
N GLU A 55 3.42 -1.70 -14.09
CA GLU A 55 2.25 -1.33 -13.30
C GLU A 55 2.66 -0.64 -12.00
N MET A 56 1.97 0.45 -11.68
CA MET A 56 2.08 1.17 -10.41
C MET A 56 0.72 1.73 -9.98
N GLY A 57 0.67 2.46 -8.86
CA GLY A 57 -0.56 3.12 -8.44
C GLY A 57 -1.05 4.16 -9.47
N GLY A 58 -2.22 3.92 -10.09
CA GLY A 58 -2.72 4.71 -11.23
C GLY A 58 -3.14 6.15 -10.94
N GLY A 59 -3.66 6.41 -9.74
CA GLY A 59 -3.97 7.73 -9.17
C GLY A 59 -4.27 8.86 -10.17
N ALA A 60 -3.52 9.96 -10.03
CA ALA A 60 -3.67 11.17 -10.86
C ALA A 60 -3.19 11.00 -12.32
N LEU A 61 -2.37 9.98 -12.60
CA LEU A 61 -1.72 9.82 -13.90
C LEU A 61 -2.72 9.50 -15.02
N ALA A 62 -3.76 8.72 -14.73
CA ALA A 62 -4.78 8.36 -15.72
C ALA A 62 -5.49 9.58 -16.32
N GLY A 63 -5.86 10.55 -15.48
CA GLY A 63 -6.48 11.79 -15.94
C GLY A 63 -5.53 12.63 -16.81
N ILE A 64 -4.26 12.74 -16.40
CA ILE A 64 -3.23 13.51 -17.11
C ILE A 64 -2.96 12.91 -18.50
N LEU A 65 -2.80 11.58 -18.59
CA LEU A 65 -2.52 10.93 -19.87
C LEU A 65 -3.72 10.96 -20.81
N ARG A 66 -4.95 10.83 -20.28
CA ARG A 66 -6.18 11.01 -21.06
C ARG A 66 -6.23 12.41 -21.68
N GLN A 67 -6.06 13.46 -20.87
CA GLN A 67 -6.09 14.84 -21.36
C GLN A 67 -5.03 15.07 -22.45
N LYS A 68 -3.81 14.55 -22.25
CA LYS A 68 -2.76 14.66 -23.27
C LYS A 68 -3.13 13.93 -24.56
N ALA A 69 -3.75 12.76 -24.49
CA ALA A 69 -4.17 12.01 -25.68
C ALA A 69 -5.21 12.76 -26.54
N GLU A 70 -5.90 13.75 -25.97
CA GLU A 70 -6.81 14.64 -26.72
C GLU A 70 -6.06 15.68 -27.58
N GLU A 71 -4.81 16.01 -27.23
CA GLU A 71 -4.03 17.09 -27.84
C GLU A 71 -2.82 16.58 -28.66
N GLN A 72 -2.27 15.42 -28.30
CA GLN A 72 -1.03 14.89 -28.88
C GLN A 72 -1.00 13.36 -28.84
N GLU A 73 -0.08 12.76 -29.61
CA GLU A 73 0.11 11.32 -29.62
C GLU A 73 0.69 10.83 -28.29
N VAL A 74 -0.03 9.91 -27.64
CA VAL A 74 0.44 9.20 -26.44
C VAL A 74 0.52 7.72 -26.77
N ILE A 75 1.72 7.17 -26.67
CA ILE A 75 2.00 5.74 -26.81
C ILE A 75 2.36 5.18 -25.44
N ILE A 76 1.83 4.01 -25.09
CA ILE A 76 2.13 3.31 -23.84
C ILE A 76 2.46 1.85 -24.11
N THR A 77 3.49 1.32 -23.44
CA THR A 77 3.80 -0.12 -23.47
C THR A 77 2.76 -0.91 -22.67
N ARG A 78 2.48 -2.14 -23.08
CA ARG A 78 1.51 -3.03 -22.42
C ARG A 78 1.71 -3.13 -20.90
N SER A 79 2.94 -3.29 -20.41
CA SER A 79 3.20 -3.38 -18.95
C SER A 79 2.87 -2.08 -18.21
N ALA A 80 3.19 -0.93 -18.77
CA ALA A 80 2.87 0.38 -18.20
C ALA A 80 1.37 0.69 -18.26
N ALA A 81 0.66 0.22 -19.30
CA ALA A 81 -0.77 0.44 -19.50
C ALA A 81 -1.63 -0.10 -18.35
N ALA A 82 -1.18 -1.17 -17.68
CA ALA A 82 -1.83 -1.73 -16.51
C ALA A 82 -1.97 -0.72 -15.35
N THR A 83 -1.10 0.29 -15.27
CA THR A 83 -1.21 1.43 -14.34
C THR A 83 -2.53 2.19 -14.51
N LEU A 84 -3.04 2.29 -15.75
CA LEU A 84 -4.28 3.01 -16.05
C LEU A 84 -5.49 2.11 -15.89
N HIS A 85 -5.43 0.92 -16.47
CA HIS A 85 -6.46 -0.09 -16.35
C HIS A 85 -5.93 -1.46 -16.81
N ASN A 86 -6.33 -2.55 -16.15
CA ASN A 86 -5.90 -3.91 -16.51
C ASN A 86 -6.50 -4.44 -17.82
N ARG A 87 -7.69 -3.96 -18.19
CA ARG A 87 -8.32 -4.17 -19.52
C ARG A 87 -7.80 -3.16 -20.56
N MET A 88 -7.09 -3.66 -21.57
CA MET A 88 -6.42 -2.84 -22.58
C MET A 88 -7.39 -2.08 -23.46
N GLU A 89 -8.58 -2.63 -23.72
CA GLU A 89 -9.62 -1.95 -24.52
C GLU A 89 -10.05 -0.64 -23.87
N LYS A 90 -10.09 -0.59 -22.52
CA LYS A 90 -10.39 0.64 -21.79
C LYS A 90 -9.27 1.65 -21.87
N VAL A 91 -8.01 1.22 -21.96
CA VAL A 91 -6.87 2.12 -22.15
C VAL A 91 -6.89 2.69 -23.56
N SER A 92 -7.13 1.86 -24.59
CA SER A 92 -7.28 2.33 -25.97
C SER A 92 -8.44 3.30 -26.16
N ALA A 93 -9.55 3.10 -25.44
CA ALA A 93 -10.70 4.02 -25.45
C ALA A 93 -10.38 5.43 -24.91
N LEU A 94 -9.23 5.62 -24.24
CA LEU A 94 -8.74 6.94 -23.84
C LEU A 94 -8.00 7.69 -24.96
N GLY A 95 -7.93 7.14 -26.17
CA GLY A 95 -7.13 7.70 -27.27
C GLY A 95 -5.63 7.38 -27.18
N ILE A 96 -5.24 6.48 -26.27
CA ILE A 96 -3.85 6.10 -26.03
C ILE A 96 -3.50 4.87 -26.87
N LYS A 97 -2.43 4.96 -27.67
CA LYS A 97 -1.93 3.84 -28.47
C LYS A 97 -1.13 2.88 -27.60
N ILE A 98 -1.50 1.60 -27.61
CA ILE A 98 -0.78 0.56 -26.86
C ILE A 98 0.16 -0.17 -27.81
N ILE A 99 1.40 -0.41 -27.38
CA ILE A 99 2.42 -1.19 -28.08
C ILE A 99 2.97 -2.30 -27.18
N GLU A 100 3.65 -3.28 -27.77
CA GLU A 100 4.40 -4.26 -26.98
C GLU A 100 5.66 -3.63 -26.38
N ASP A 101 6.09 -4.11 -25.22
CA ASP A 101 7.23 -3.57 -24.49
C ASP A 101 8.54 -3.61 -25.30
N SER A 102 8.71 -4.59 -26.19
CA SER A 102 9.89 -4.74 -27.06
C SER A 102 10.01 -3.64 -28.11
N GLU A 103 8.92 -2.98 -28.49
CA GLU A 103 8.91 -1.94 -29.52
C GLU A 103 9.39 -0.58 -28.99
N ALA A 104 9.36 -0.37 -27.67
CA ALA A 104 9.65 0.92 -27.04
C ALA A 104 11.08 1.41 -27.32
N ALA A 105 12.07 0.52 -27.36
CA ALA A 105 13.46 0.89 -27.61
C ALA A 105 13.67 1.53 -28.99
N GLY A 106 12.99 1.02 -30.02
CA GLY A 106 13.03 1.57 -31.37
C GLY A 106 12.44 2.97 -31.44
N LEU A 107 11.31 3.21 -30.76
CA LEU A 107 10.67 4.53 -30.69
C LEU A 107 11.51 5.54 -29.92
N LEU A 108 12.12 5.15 -28.79
CA LEU A 108 13.02 6.01 -28.02
C LEU A 108 14.22 6.45 -28.86
N ALA A 109 14.81 5.54 -29.64
CA ALA A 109 15.97 5.83 -30.48
C ALA A 109 15.71 6.87 -31.58
N THR A 110 14.44 7.10 -31.96
CA THR A 110 14.08 8.14 -32.95
C THR A 110 14.26 9.57 -32.43
N GLY A 111 14.33 9.77 -31.11
CA GLY A 111 14.34 11.10 -30.48
C GLY A 111 13.03 11.90 -30.64
N THR A 112 11.99 11.29 -31.21
CA THR A 112 10.71 11.96 -31.52
C THR A 112 9.79 12.07 -30.30
N TYR A 113 9.94 11.19 -29.32
CA TYR A 113 9.05 11.09 -28.15
C TYR A 113 9.74 11.58 -26.89
N GLN A 114 9.03 12.38 -26.10
CA GLN A 114 9.40 12.55 -24.70
C GLN A 114 9.10 11.26 -23.94
N HIS A 115 9.90 10.97 -22.92
CA HIS A 115 9.85 9.69 -22.20
C HIS A 115 9.38 9.85 -20.76
N LEU A 116 8.35 9.08 -20.41
CA LEU A 116 7.87 8.88 -19.05
C LEU A 116 7.99 7.40 -18.70
N GLN A 117 8.59 7.09 -17.55
CA GLN A 117 8.69 5.72 -17.06
C GLN A 117 7.82 5.56 -15.81
N THR A 118 6.90 4.59 -15.82
CA THR A 118 6.08 4.20 -14.67
C THR A 118 6.77 3.11 -13.86
N ALA A 119 6.85 3.33 -12.56
CA ALA A 119 7.29 2.33 -11.58
C ALA A 119 6.97 2.83 -10.18
N ASP A 120 6.57 1.91 -9.29
CA ASP A 120 6.49 2.20 -7.86
C ASP A 120 7.88 2.34 -7.22
N LEU A 121 8.91 1.69 -7.77
CA LEU A 121 10.29 1.80 -7.28
C LEU A 121 11.17 2.60 -8.24
N ASN A 122 11.47 3.84 -7.86
CA ASN A 122 12.53 4.64 -8.50
C ASN A 122 13.88 4.33 -7.82
N LEU A 123 14.67 3.43 -8.40
CA LEU A 123 15.90 2.92 -7.80
C LEU A 123 16.92 4.00 -7.49
N GLU A 124 17.12 4.95 -8.41
CA GLU A 124 18.08 6.04 -8.21
C GLU A 124 17.64 6.94 -7.05
N GLN A 125 16.36 7.26 -6.96
CA GLN A 125 15.83 8.03 -5.82
C GLN A 125 16.00 7.28 -4.50
N ILE A 126 15.62 6.00 -4.46
CA ILE A 126 15.72 5.17 -3.25
C ILE A 126 17.19 5.06 -2.81
N LYS A 127 18.11 4.82 -3.76
CA LYS A 127 19.54 4.79 -3.52
C LYS A 127 20.05 6.11 -2.93
N ASN A 128 19.66 7.24 -3.51
CA ASN A 128 20.06 8.56 -3.03
C ASN A 128 19.51 8.85 -1.62
N LEU A 129 18.28 8.43 -1.30
CA LEU A 129 17.72 8.57 0.04
C LEU A 129 18.49 7.74 1.06
N VAL A 130 18.74 6.47 0.77
CA VAL A 130 19.50 5.57 1.66
C VAL A 130 20.92 6.09 1.89
N LEU A 131 21.63 6.48 0.84
CA LEU A 131 22.98 7.05 0.95
C LEU A 131 22.96 8.38 1.72
N GLY A 132 21.92 9.21 1.52
CA GLY A 132 21.71 10.46 2.26
C GLY A 132 21.46 10.26 3.76
N LEU A 133 20.96 9.09 4.17
CA LEU A 133 20.87 8.68 5.58
C LEU A 133 22.20 8.15 6.14
N GLY A 134 23.26 8.08 5.33
CA GLY A 134 24.57 7.56 5.73
C GLY A 134 24.65 6.04 5.74
N ILE A 135 23.74 5.35 5.03
CA ILE A 135 23.62 3.89 5.05
C ILE A 135 24.17 3.32 3.73
N PRO A 136 24.99 2.25 3.76
CA PRO A 136 25.37 1.54 2.54
C PRO A 136 24.16 1.01 1.78
N PHE A 137 24.14 1.16 0.45
CA PHE A 137 23.05 0.64 -0.39
C PHE A 137 23.23 -0.86 -0.68
N GLU A 138 23.21 -1.67 0.38
CA GLU A 138 23.33 -3.12 0.37
C GLU A 138 22.52 -3.70 1.53
N PHE A 139 21.68 -4.70 1.23
CA PHE A 139 20.73 -5.23 2.20
C PHE A 139 20.74 -6.75 2.19
N ASP A 140 20.36 -7.36 3.31
CA ASP A 140 20.04 -8.78 3.34
C ASP A 140 18.61 -9.02 2.86
N LEU A 141 17.70 -8.08 3.15
CA LEU A 141 16.28 -8.19 2.84
C LEU A 141 15.67 -6.84 2.46
N ILE A 142 14.80 -6.86 1.47
CA ILE A 142 13.88 -5.76 1.17
C ILE A 142 12.43 -6.23 1.36
N ALA A 143 11.60 -5.42 2.00
CA ALA A 143 10.15 -5.61 2.00
C ALA A 143 9.43 -4.35 1.53
N VAL A 144 8.41 -4.51 0.71
CA VAL A 144 7.65 -3.39 0.14
C VAL A 144 6.16 -3.62 0.30
N CYS A 145 5.41 -2.62 0.78
CA CYS A 145 3.96 -2.69 0.77
C CYS A 145 3.36 -1.64 -0.15
N ALA A 146 2.30 -2.07 -0.83
CA ALA A 146 1.47 -1.23 -1.67
C ALA A 146 0.10 -1.90 -1.78
N GLN A 147 -0.93 -1.13 -2.10
CA GLN A 147 -2.25 -1.69 -2.37
C GLN A 147 -2.32 -2.25 -3.79
N ASP A 148 -2.83 -3.47 -3.91
CA ASP A 148 -3.10 -4.12 -5.18
C ASP A 148 -4.57 -4.55 -5.23
N HIS A 149 -5.27 -4.15 -6.29
CA HIS A 149 -6.69 -4.45 -6.48
C HIS A 149 -6.95 -5.88 -6.93
N GLY A 150 -5.93 -6.58 -7.42
CA GLY A 150 -6.06 -7.89 -8.04
C GLY A 150 -6.69 -7.83 -9.43
N LEU A 151 -6.23 -8.72 -10.30
CA LEU A 151 -6.78 -8.93 -11.63
C LEU A 151 -8.04 -9.79 -11.57
N ALA A 152 -9.19 -9.14 -11.38
CA ALA A 152 -10.46 -9.83 -11.42
C ALA A 152 -10.76 -10.42 -12.81
N PRO A 153 -11.27 -11.67 -12.88
CA PRO A 153 -11.79 -12.25 -14.12
C PRO A 153 -12.87 -11.38 -14.77
N ALA A 154 -13.10 -11.59 -16.07
CA ALA A 154 -14.15 -10.91 -16.79
C ALA A 154 -15.53 -11.12 -16.12
N GLY A 155 -16.33 -10.05 -16.05
CA GLY A 155 -17.65 -10.06 -15.41
C GLY A 155 -17.64 -9.93 -13.89
N ARG A 156 -16.49 -10.00 -13.21
CA ARG A 156 -16.38 -9.85 -11.76
C ARG A 156 -15.88 -8.47 -11.35
N SER A 157 -16.40 -7.95 -10.23
CA SER A 157 -15.87 -6.74 -9.58
C SER A 157 -14.47 -7.00 -9.03
N HIS A 158 -13.57 -6.02 -9.15
CA HIS A 158 -12.25 -6.09 -8.54
C HIS A 158 -12.32 -6.03 -7.00
N LEU A 159 -13.30 -5.32 -6.44
CA LEU A 159 -13.50 -5.23 -4.99
C LEU A 159 -13.93 -6.58 -4.40
N ASP A 160 -14.96 -7.22 -4.98
CA ASP A 160 -15.39 -8.57 -4.58
C ASP A 160 -14.25 -9.58 -4.73
N PHE A 161 -13.48 -9.48 -5.81
CA PHE A 161 -12.37 -10.39 -6.10
C PHE A 161 -11.23 -10.27 -5.09
N ARG A 162 -10.80 -9.04 -4.79
CA ARG A 162 -9.78 -8.79 -3.76
C ARG A 162 -10.25 -9.25 -2.39
N HIS A 163 -11.52 -8.96 -2.04
CA HIS A 163 -12.09 -9.39 -0.78
C HIS A 163 -12.05 -10.91 -0.62
N ASP A 164 -12.41 -11.68 -1.64
CA ASP A 164 -12.37 -13.15 -1.56
C ASP A 164 -10.95 -13.69 -1.36
N LEU A 165 -9.95 -13.10 -2.03
CA LEU A 165 -8.55 -13.47 -1.83
C LEU A 165 -8.12 -13.22 -0.38
N PHE A 166 -8.51 -12.06 0.17
CA PHE A 166 -8.19 -11.69 1.56
C PHE A 166 -8.90 -12.62 2.54
N LYS A 167 -10.20 -12.84 2.33
CA LYS A 167 -11.01 -13.74 3.15
C LYS A 167 -10.44 -15.15 3.16
N GLN A 168 -10.05 -15.69 1.99
CA GLN A 168 -9.45 -17.02 1.90
C GLN A 168 -8.14 -17.13 2.70
N ALA A 169 -7.28 -16.11 2.64
CA ALA A 169 -6.04 -16.10 3.40
C ALA A 169 -6.29 -15.96 4.91
N LEU A 170 -7.14 -15.01 5.31
CA LEU A 170 -7.41 -14.66 6.70
C LEU A 170 -8.27 -15.70 7.44
N ASP A 171 -9.13 -16.43 6.74
CA ASP A 171 -9.88 -17.55 7.32
C ASP A 171 -8.96 -18.74 7.66
N ARG A 172 -7.85 -18.91 6.93
CA ARG A 172 -6.83 -19.93 7.23
C ARG A 172 -5.84 -19.46 8.30
N ASN A 173 -5.44 -18.19 8.23
CA ASN A 173 -4.45 -17.60 9.12
C ASN A 173 -4.90 -16.19 9.53
N PRO A 174 -5.53 -16.02 10.71
CA PRO A 174 -6.23 -14.80 11.09
C PRO A 174 -5.31 -13.66 11.57
N PHE A 175 -4.12 -13.53 10.98
CA PHE A 175 -3.16 -12.48 11.27
C PHE A 175 -2.92 -11.63 10.03
N PRO A 176 -2.74 -10.29 10.15
CA PRO A 176 -2.50 -9.43 9.00
C PRO A 176 -1.29 -9.86 8.15
N ASP A 177 -0.26 -10.42 8.79
CA ASP A 177 0.94 -10.95 8.12
C ASP A 177 0.70 -12.20 7.25
N ALA A 178 -0.51 -12.76 7.23
CA ALA A 178 -0.93 -13.78 6.26
C ALA A 178 -0.93 -13.26 4.79
N LEU A 179 -0.92 -11.94 4.61
CA LEU A 179 -0.87 -11.27 3.31
C LEU A 179 0.53 -10.71 2.98
N LEU A 180 1.57 -11.21 3.67
CA LEU A 180 2.98 -11.04 3.31
C LEU A 180 3.42 -12.21 2.40
N TYR A 181 4.07 -11.90 1.28
CA TYR A 181 4.52 -12.87 0.30
C TYR A 181 6.00 -12.72 0.02
N ALA A 182 6.75 -13.84 -0.04
CA ALA A 182 8.02 -13.82 -0.75
C ALA A 182 7.79 -13.61 -2.25
N ALA A 183 8.81 -13.15 -2.99
CA ALA A 183 8.68 -12.80 -4.40
C ALA A 183 8.13 -13.91 -5.32
N ASP A 184 8.34 -15.18 -4.96
CA ASP A 184 7.86 -16.38 -5.66
C ASP A 184 6.52 -16.92 -5.13
N GLU A 185 6.02 -16.39 -4.02
CA GLU A 185 4.77 -16.80 -3.36
C GLU A 185 3.60 -15.85 -3.67
N ILE A 186 3.84 -14.76 -4.43
CA ILE A 186 2.82 -13.75 -4.72
C ILE A 186 1.70 -14.38 -5.56
N PRO A 187 0.43 -14.31 -5.10
CA PRO A 187 -0.71 -14.77 -5.89
C PRO A 187 -0.72 -14.15 -7.29
N ALA A 188 -0.90 -15.00 -8.31
CA ALA A 188 -0.87 -14.58 -9.72
C ALA A 188 -1.75 -13.35 -10.05
N PRO A 189 -2.93 -13.16 -9.42
CA PRO A 189 -3.75 -11.98 -9.67
C PRO A 189 -3.19 -10.65 -9.13
N PHE A 190 -2.25 -10.63 -8.19
CA PHE A 190 -1.66 -9.39 -7.67
C PHE A 190 -0.53 -8.89 -8.58
N SER A 191 -0.91 -8.32 -9.72
CA SER A 191 0.04 -7.90 -10.76
C SER A 191 0.91 -6.72 -10.35
N ARG A 192 0.39 -5.76 -9.57
CA ARG A 192 1.17 -4.63 -9.07
C ARG A 192 2.20 -5.08 -8.04
N LEU A 193 1.83 -5.96 -7.10
CA LEU A 193 2.80 -6.53 -6.15
C LEU A 193 3.90 -7.34 -6.86
N ARG A 194 3.55 -8.08 -7.91
CA ARG A 194 4.53 -8.78 -8.76
C ARG A 194 5.45 -7.82 -9.50
N ALA A 195 4.92 -6.71 -10.02
CA ALA A 195 5.71 -5.66 -10.65
C ALA A 195 6.71 -5.03 -9.66
N ILE A 196 6.26 -4.72 -8.43
CA ILE A 196 7.11 -4.23 -7.34
C ILE A 196 8.22 -5.23 -7.01
N ALA A 197 7.88 -6.51 -6.84
CA ALA A 197 8.87 -7.55 -6.53
C ALA A 197 9.91 -7.71 -7.65
N GLN A 198 9.48 -7.61 -8.92
CA GLN A 198 10.39 -7.64 -10.06
C GLN A 198 11.33 -6.44 -10.08
N SER A 199 10.82 -5.22 -9.81
CA SER A 199 11.65 -4.02 -9.70
C SER A 199 12.62 -4.08 -8.51
N ALA A 200 12.20 -4.68 -7.38
CA ALA A 200 13.03 -4.83 -6.19
C ALA A 200 14.24 -5.74 -6.40
N ARG A 201 14.22 -6.65 -7.40
CA ARG A 201 15.39 -7.49 -7.78
C ARG A 201 16.60 -6.69 -8.26
N LEU A 202 16.39 -5.44 -8.65
CA LEU A 202 17.47 -4.54 -9.06
C LEU A 202 18.16 -3.87 -7.88
N ILE A 203 17.62 -4.01 -6.66
CA ILE A 203 18.25 -3.58 -5.42
C ILE A 203 19.12 -4.74 -4.91
N PRO A 204 20.37 -4.50 -4.46
CA PRO A 204 21.24 -5.54 -3.92
C PRO A 204 20.71 -6.05 -2.57
N ALA A 205 19.78 -7.01 -2.64
CA ALA A 205 19.17 -7.70 -1.51
C ALA A 205 19.08 -9.21 -1.79
N LYS A 206 19.19 -10.04 -0.74
CA LYS A 206 19.11 -11.51 -0.88
C LYS A 206 17.68 -12.01 -0.90
N GLU A 207 16.80 -11.35 -0.14
CA GLU A 207 15.40 -11.72 0.02
C GLU A 207 14.48 -10.54 -0.30
N ILE A 208 13.35 -10.82 -0.94
CA ILE A 208 12.35 -9.82 -1.33
C ILE A 208 10.99 -10.27 -0.81
N PHE A 209 10.34 -9.41 -0.04
CA PHE A 209 8.97 -9.59 0.42
C PHE A 209 8.08 -8.46 -0.08
N VAL A 210 6.82 -8.77 -0.33
CA VAL A 210 5.78 -7.78 -0.63
C VAL A 210 4.51 -8.02 0.18
N MET A 211 3.77 -6.97 0.48
CA MET A 211 2.56 -7.04 1.31
C MET A 211 1.50 -6.04 0.87
N ASP A 212 0.23 -6.30 1.16
CA ASP A 212 -0.81 -5.28 1.09
C ASP A 212 -0.54 -4.16 2.12
N SER A 213 -0.57 -2.90 1.68
CA SER A 213 -0.29 -1.75 2.55
C SER A 213 -1.34 -1.54 3.64
N GLY A 214 -2.60 -1.88 3.40
CA GLY A 214 -3.66 -1.80 4.42
C GLY A 214 -3.41 -2.78 5.56
N MET A 215 -3.00 -4.01 5.23
CA MET A 215 -2.62 -5.01 6.24
C MET A 215 -1.35 -4.65 6.99
N ALA A 216 -0.37 -4.07 6.29
CA ALA A 216 0.82 -3.52 6.92
C ALA A 216 0.43 -2.40 7.89
N ALA A 217 -0.45 -1.47 7.50
CA ALA A 217 -0.92 -0.39 8.38
C ALA A 217 -1.66 -0.92 9.61
N ILE A 218 -2.56 -1.89 9.45
CA ILE A 218 -3.26 -2.55 10.56
C ILE A 218 -2.24 -3.14 11.54
N LEU A 219 -1.29 -3.93 11.06
CA LEU A 219 -0.28 -4.58 11.89
C LEU A 219 0.62 -3.56 12.59
N GLY A 220 1.09 -2.54 11.86
CA GLY A 220 1.97 -1.52 12.39
C GLY A 220 1.31 -0.66 13.46
N ALA A 221 0.03 -0.31 13.31
CA ALA A 221 -0.71 0.42 14.32
C ALA A 221 -0.85 -0.38 15.63
N THR A 222 -0.80 -1.73 15.58
CA THR A 222 -0.79 -2.54 16.80
C THR A 222 0.51 -2.48 17.60
N LEU A 223 1.59 -1.96 16.99
CA LEU A 223 2.89 -1.81 17.63
C LEU A 223 3.06 -0.44 18.32
N ASP A 224 2.04 0.42 18.29
CA ASP A 224 2.01 1.58 19.16
C ASP A 224 2.16 1.15 20.64
N PRO A 225 2.97 1.85 21.46
CA PRO A 225 3.22 1.46 22.85
C PRO A 225 1.94 1.22 23.65
N ILE A 226 0.91 2.04 23.45
CA ILE A 226 -0.36 1.89 24.17
C ILE A 226 -1.11 0.68 23.61
N ALA A 227 -1.22 0.54 22.28
CA ALA A 227 -1.88 -0.58 21.62
C ALA A 227 -1.31 -1.93 22.05
N ARG A 228 0.02 -2.06 22.08
CA ARG A 228 0.74 -3.31 22.37
C ARG A 228 0.43 -3.87 23.76
N THR A 229 0.09 -3.02 24.73
CA THR A 229 -0.29 -3.44 26.09
C THR A 229 -1.74 -3.92 26.22
N LYS A 230 -2.57 -3.73 25.19
CA LYS A 230 -4.00 -4.05 25.24
C LYS A 230 -4.30 -5.35 24.52
N LYS A 231 -5.03 -6.25 25.18
CA LYS A 231 -5.51 -7.49 24.57
C LYS A 231 -6.52 -7.18 23.48
N ASN A 232 -7.49 -6.34 23.79
CA ASN A 232 -8.62 -6.05 22.91
C ASN A 232 -8.48 -4.61 22.41
N ARG A 233 -8.24 -4.42 21.12
CA ARG A 233 -7.91 -3.10 20.59
C ARG A 233 -8.46 -2.91 19.19
N MET A 234 -8.74 -1.66 18.89
CA MET A 234 -9.02 -1.24 17.53
C MET A 234 -7.88 -0.36 17.03
N VAL A 235 -7.61 -0.48 15.74
CA VAL A 235 -6.71 0.40 15.01
C VAL A 235 -7.48 1.07 13.88
N LEU A 236 -7.16 2.32 13.61
CA LEU A 236 -7.77 3.12 12.56
C LEU A 236 -6.68 3.90 11.84
N ASP A 237 -6.34 3.45 10.64
CA ASP A 237 -5.42 4.17 9.76
C ASP A 237 -6.20 5.05 8.79
N ILE A 238 -6.01 6.36 8.88
CA ILE A 238 -6.63 7.33 7.97
C ILE A 238 -5.54 7.84 7.04
N ALA A 239 -5.23 7.05 6.01
CA ALA A 239 -4.20 7.35 5.03
C ALA A 239 -4.68 8.35 3.96
N THR A 240 -3.77 8.69 3.03
CA THR A 240 -4.07 9.66 1.97
C THR A 240 -5.19 9.19 1.02
N SER A 241 -5.16 7.93 0.60
CA SER A 241 -6.12 7.37 -0.37
C SER A 241 -7.22 6.56 0.29
N HIS A 242 -6.87 5.78 1.32
CA HIS A 242 -7.77 4.82 1.95
C HIS A 242 -7.78 4.96 3.46
N THR A 243 -8.92 4.62 4.06
CA THR A 243 -9.11 4.57 5.50
C THR A 243 -9.48 3.14 5.89
N LEU A 244 -8.72 2.56 6.81
CA LEU A 244 -8.91 1.21 7.31
C LEU A 244 -9.16 1.22 8.81
N GLY A 245 -10.25 0.60 9.25
CA GLY A 245 -10.51 0.32 10.65
C GLY A 245 -10.47 -1.18 10.90
N ALA A 246 -9.77 -1.63 11.94
CA ALA A 246 -9.66 -3.03 12.30
C ALA A 246 -9.84 -3.25 13.81
N VAL A 247 -10.40 -4.41 14.17
CA VAL A 247 -10.54 -4.86 15.56
C VAL A 247 -9.73 -6.14 15.76
N LEU A 248 -8.98 -6.19 16.85
CA LEU A 248 -8.08 -7.29 17.17
C LEU A 248 -8.29 -7.78 18.61
N GLU A 249 -8.15 -9.10 18.78
CA GLU A 249 -8.04 -9.77 20.08
C GLU A 249 -6.66 -10.45 20.15
N GLN A 250 -5.85 -10.09 21.14
CA GLN A 250 -4.44 -10.46 21.23
C GLN A 250 -3.66 -10.11 19.96
N LYS A 251 -3.30 -11.10 19.13
CA LYS A 251 -2.62 -10.88 17.85
C LYS A 251 -3.59 -11.08 16.67
N GLU A 252 -4.74 -11.71 16.90
CA GLU A 252 -5.68 -12.07 15.84
C GLU A 252 -6.50 -10.86 15.37
N LEU A 253 -6.62 -10.74 14.05
CA LEU A 253 -7.53 -9.83 13.38
C LEU A 253 -8.95 -10.40 13.43
N LEU A 254 -9.90 -9.76 14.10
CA LEU A 254 -11.29 -10.27 14.15
C LEU A 254 -12.14 -9.72 12.99
N GLY A 255 -11.82 -8.53 12.50
CA GLY A 255 -12.45 -7.93 11.35
C GLY A 255 -11.83 -6.58 10.98
N PHE A 256 -12.08 -6.14 9.75
CA PHE A 256 -11.71 -4.81 9.27
C PHE A 256 -12.69 -4.30 8.21
N PHE A 257 -12.68 -3.00 7.97
CA PHE A 257 -13.32 -2.36 6.82
C PHE A 257 -12.32 -1.48 6.08
N GLU A 258 -12.60 -1.18 4.82
CA GLU A 258 -11.83 -0.25 4.00
C GLU A 258 -12.75 0.66 3.17
N TYR A 259 -12.43 1.95 3.15
CA TYR A 259 -13.07 2.96 2.29
C TYR A 259 -12.00 3.85 1.65
N HIS A 260 -12.35 4.58 0.59
CA HIS A 260 -11.54 5.72 0.20
C HIS A 260 -11.60 6.80 1.28
N THR A 261 -10.46 7.40 1.64
CA THR A 261 -10.41 8.47 2.65
C THR A 261 -11.27 9.67 2.28
N ARG A 262 -11.38 10.01 0.99
CA ARG A 262 -12.22 11.12 0.52
C ARG A 262 -13.71 10.93 0.82
N ASP A 263 -14.15 9.68 1.00
CA ASP A 263 -15.54 9.31 1.27
C ASP A 263 -15.81 9.13 2.79
N MET A 264 -14.83 9.50 3.63
CA MET A 264 -14.91 9.37 5.08
C MET A 264 -15.24 10.69 5.76
N THR A 265 -16.17 10.60 6.73
CA THR A 265 -16.49 11.69 7.66
C THR A 265 -16.30 11.22 9.10
N LEU A 266 -16.23 12.17 10.02
CA LEU A 266 -16.18 11.86 11.44
C LEU A 266 -17.40 11.05 11.90
N GLU A 267 -18.60 11.43 11.46
CA GLU A 267 -19.86 10.77 11.80
C GLU A 267 -19.86 9.31 11.32
N ARG A 268 -19.37 9.08 10.10
CA ARG A 268 -19.26 7.74 9.54
C ARG A 268 -18.27 6.88 10.34
N LEU A 269 -17.11 7.42 10.70
CA LEU A 269 -16.13 6.71 11.53
C LEU A 269 -16.65 6.37 12.93
N GLN A 270 -17.34 7.31 13.57
CA GLN A 270 -17.94 7.10 14.90
C GLN A 270 -19.05 6.03 14.88
N LYS A 271 -19.68 5.78 13.72
CA LYS A 271 -20.62 4.68 13.54
C LYS A 271 -19.93 3.36 13.20
N LEU A 272 -18.98 3.39 12.27
CA LEU A 272 -18.32 2.18 11.77
C LEU A 272 -17.48 1.47 12.83
N LEU A 273 -16.83 2.21 13.74
CA LEU A 273 -15.98 1.59 14.76
C LEU A 273 -16.81 0.70 15.74
N PRO A 274 -17.90 1.19 16.36
CA PRO A 274 -18.81 0.33 17.11
C PRO A 274 -19.44 -0.77 16.27
N ASP A 275 -19.93 -0.46 15.06
CA ASP A 275 -20.54 -1.46 14.17
C ASP A 275 -19.56 -2.61 13.86
N LEU A 276 -18.27 -2.31 13.65
CA LEU A 276 -17.23 -3.32 13.43
C LEU A 276 -17.02 -4.20 14.66
N ALA A 277 -16.84 -3.60 15.85
CA ALA A 277 -16.60 -4.35 17.07
C ALA A 277 -17.80 -5.23 17.47
N ASP A 278 -19.02 -4.74 17.25
CA ASP A 278 -20.27 -5.44 17.50
C ASP A 278 -20.63 -6.49 16.43
N GLY A 279 -19.85 -6.56 15.34
CA GLY A 279 -20.08 -7.51 14.25
C GLY A 279 -21.28 -7.17 13.34
N LYS A 280 -21.62 -5.89 13.21
CA LYS A 280 -22.76 -5.36 12.43
C LYS A 280 -22.37 -4.92 11.01
N ILE A 281 -21.12 -5.13 10.59
CA ILE A 281 -20.65 -4.83 9.24
C ILE A 281 -20.66 -6.09 8.37
N THR A 282 -21.02 -5.93 7.10
CA THR A 282 -20.89 -6.97 6.08
C THR A 282 -20.22 -6.41 4.84
N HIS A 283 -19.58 -7.26 4.06
CA HIS A 283 -18.91 -6.86 2.83
C HIS A 283 -19.86 -6.12 1.88
N GLU A 284 -21.05 -6.68 1.67
CA GLU A 284 -22.07 -6.16 0.75
C GLU A 284 -22.56 -4.77 1.17
N ARG A 285 -22.76 -4.54 2.48
CA ARG A 285 -23.16 -3.24 3.00
C ARG A 285 -22.09 -2.19 2.73
N ILE A 286 -20.82 -2.51 2.98
CA ILE A 286 -19.71 -1.58 2.77
C ILE A 286 -19.58 -1.23 1.27
N LEU A 287 -19.71 -2.21 0.38
CA LEU A 287 -19.71 -1.96 -1.06
C LEU A 287 -20.89 -1.08 -1.50
N ALA A 288 -22.10 -1.33 -1.01
CA ALA A 288 -23.28 -0.53 -1.32
C ALA A 288 -23.14 0.94 -0.86
N GLU A 289 -22.34 1.20 0.17
CA GLU A 289 -22.00 2.54 0.67
C GLU A 289 -20.82 3.20 -0.09
N GLY A 290 -20.27 2.53 -1.12
CA GLY A 290 -19.13 3.00 -1.92
C GLY A 290 -17.75 2.67 -1.33
N GLY A 291 -17.68 1.82 -0.31
CA GLY A 291 -16.43 1.32 0.27
C GLY A 291 -15.77 0.22 -0.56
N HIS A 292 -14.61 -0.26 -0.08
CA HIS A 292 -13.80 -1.30 -0.74
C HIS A 292 -14.11 -2.70 -0.22
N GLY A 293 -14.76 -2.78 0.94
CA GLY A 293 -15.24 -4.02 1.52
C GLY A 293 -14.98 -4.11 3.02
N ALA A 294 -15.48 -5.17 3.64
CA ALA A 294 -15.17 -5.54 5.01
C ALA A 294 -14.97 -7.05 5.13
N TYR A 295 -14.15 -7.44 6.09
CA TYR A 295 -13.97 -8.81 6.55
C TYR A 295 -14.38 -8.87 8.02
N LEU A 296 -15.12 -9.91 8.38
CA LEU A 296 -15.50 -10.16 9.77
C LEU A 296 -15.49 -11.67 10.03
N ARG A 297 -14.75 -12.10 11.05
CA ARG A 297 -14.72 -13.49 11.54
C ARG A 297 -15.44 -13.64 12.87
N LYS A 298 -15.26 -12.67 13.77
CA LYS A 298 -15.76 -12.71 15.15
C LYS A 298 -16.10 -11.30 15.62
N SER A 299 -17.15 -11.17 16.41
CA SER A 299 -17.46 -9.94 17.14
C SER A 299 -16.85 -9.96 18.54
N LEU A 300 -16.38 -8.80 18.98
CA LEU A 300 -15.84 -8.59 20.33
C LEU A 300 -16.85 -7.92 21.26
N GLY A 301 -17.69 -7.05 20.71
CA GLY A 301 -18.46 -6.04 21.44
C GLY A 301 -17.64 -4.78 21.68
N PHE A 302 -18.22 -3.61 21.36
CA PHE A 302 -17.50 -2.34 21.47
C PHE A 302 -17.08 -2.02 22.92
N ASP A 303 -17.89 -2.39 23.91
CA ASP A 303 -17.58 -2.16 25.34
C ASP A 303 -16.34 -2.93 25.84
N ALA A 304 -15.93 -3.99 25.13
CA ALA A 304 -14.74 -4.77 25.46
C ALA A 304 -13.45 -4.23 24.82
N VAL A 305 -13.53 -3.16 24.01
CA VAL A 305 -12.39 -2.49 23.39
C VAL A 305 -11.65 -1.65 24.42
N GLN A 306 -10.36 -1.93 24.62
CA GLN A 306 -9.53 -1.27 25.64
C GLN A 306 -8.76 -0.07 25.12
N ALA A 307 -8.62 0.07 23.80
CA ALA A 307 -8.01 1.22 23.13
C ALA A 307 -8.42 1.29 21.66
N ILE A 308 -8.51 2.51 21.13
CA ILE A 308 -8.69 2.81 19.71
C ILE A 308 -7.50 3.67 19.28
N VAL A 309 -6.62 3.11 18.46
CA VAL A 309 -5.37 3.77 18.03
C VAL A 309 -5.52 4.32 16.63
N ALA A 310 -5.36 5.63 16.48
CA ALA A 310 -5.51 6.34 15.21
C ALA A 310 -4.15 6.75 14.61
N THR A 311 -3.87 6.26 13.41
CA THR A 311 -2.65 6.53 12.62
C THR A 311 -3.00 7.16 11.27
N GLY A 312 -1.96 7.51 10.50
CA GLY A 312 -2.08 8.01 9.14
C GLY A 312 -2.21 9.54 9.02
N PRO A 313 -1.77 10.13 7.89
CA PRO A 313 -1.66 11.57 7.69
C PRO A 313 -2.99 12.34 7.76
N LYS A 314 -4.13 11.67 7.59
CA LYS A 314 -5.46 12.30 7.59
C LYS A 314 -6.21 12.09 8.91
N ARG A 315 -5.55 11.55 9.93
CA ARG A 315 -6.15 11.30 11.26
C ARG A 315 -6.70 12.54 11.95
N ALA A 316 -6.29 13.74 11.51
CA ALA A 316 -6.85 14.98 12.00
C ALA A 316 -8.38 15.07 11.85
N LEU A 317 -8.98 14.29 10.93
CA LEU A 317 -10.43 14.07 10.81
C LEU A 317 -11.11 13.71 12.16
N LEU A 318 -10.37 13.11 13.09
CA LEU A 318 -10.85 12.67 14.39
C LEU A 318 -10.74 13.70 15.52
N HIS A 319 -10.24 14.92 15.28
CA HIS A 319 -10.02 15.92 16.36
C HIS A 319 -11.26 16.22 17.20
N ARG A 320 -12.46 16.12 16.61
CA ARG A 320 -13.74 16.37 17.28
C ARG A 320 -14.48 15.09 17.65
N SER A 321 -13.80 13.95 17.60
CA SER A 321 -14.38 12.66 17.98
C SER A 321 -14.79 12.68 19.44
N ARG A 322 -15.93 12.04 19.72
CA ARG A 322 -16.40 11.78 21.08
C ARG A 322 -15.82 10.48 21.66
N LEU A 323 -15.17 9.68 20.82
CA LEU A 323 -14.49 8.46 21.25
C LEU A 323 -13.17 8.80 21.95
N THR A 324 -12.79 8.02 22.96
CA THR A 324 -11.46 8.10 23.56
C THR A 324 -10.45 7.46 22.62
N LEU A 325 -9.61 8.30 22.00
CA LEU A 325 -8.64 7.89 20.99
C LEU A 325 -7.21 7.98 21.51
N VAL A 326 -6.37 7.08 21.04
CA VAL A 326 -4.91 7.17 21.13
C VAL A 326 -4.39 7.69 19.80
N TRP A 327 -3.62 8.77 19.83
CA TRP A 327 -2.93 9.28 18.64
C TRP A 327 -1.67 8.47 18.39
N GLY A 328 -1.83 7.36 17.66
CA GLY A 328 -0.78 6.35 17.49
C GLY A 328 0.46 6.85 16.77
N ALA A 329 1.63 6.44 17.22
CA ALA A 329 2.90 6.78 16.59
C ALA A 329 3.87 5.60 16.69
N PRO A 330 3.59 4.47 15.99
CA PRO A 330 4.54 3.36 15.94
C PRO A 330 5.92 3.85 15.48
N LEU A 331 6.98 3.39 16.14
CA LEU A 331 8.36 3.89 15.98
C LEU A 331 8.51 5.42 16.14
N GLY A 332 7.64 6.04 16.94
CA GLY A 332 7.65 7.47 17.22
C GLY A 332 7.17 8.35 16.07
N ASP A 333 6.62 7.79 15.00
CA ASP A 333 6.04 8.59 13.90
C ASP A 333 4.88 7.86 13.22
N ASN A 334 3.71 8.50 13.23
CA ASN A 334 2.50 7.99 12.59
C ASN A 334 2.61 7.70 11.09
N MET A 335 3.55 8.34 10.37
CA MET A 335 3.80 8.05 8.95
C MET A 335 4.49 6.69 8.77
N MET A 336 5.18 6.19 9.79
CA MET A 336 5.88 4.91 9.72
C MET A 336 4.99 3.70 9.98
N THR A 337 3.67 3.89 10.02
CA THR A 337 2.72 2.82 10.39
C THR A 337 2.85 1.61 9.45
N GLY A 338 2.82 1.80 8.13
CA GLY A 338 2.94 0.69 7.20
C GLY A 338 4.32 0.02 7.23
N THR A 339 5.42 0.78 7.25
CA THR A 339 6.78 0.21 7.36
C THR A 339 7.00 -0.54 8.68
N THR A 340 6.37 -0.09 9.77
CA THR A 340 6.44 -0.78 11.07
C THR A 340 5.70 -2.12 11.01
N GLY A 341 4.54 -2.15 10.35
CA GLY A 341 3.81 -3.40 10.13
C GLY A 341 4.55 -4.36 9.21
N LEU A 342 5.16 -3.86 8.14
CA LEU A 342 6.05 -4.65 7.28
C LEU A 342 7.19 -5.29 8.08
N LEU A 343 7.85 -4.50 8.93
CA LEU A 343 8.94 -5.00 9.78
C LEU A 343 8.47 -6.12 10.70
N GLU A 344 7.30 -5.96 11.32
CA GLU A 344 6.69 -6.97 12.19
C GLU A 344 6.28 -8.23 11.42
N ALA A 345 5.72 -8.08 10.21
CA ALA A 345 5.36 -9.20 9.36
C ALA A 345 6.60 -10.02 8.97
N VAL A 346 7.67 -9.33 8.54
CA VAL A 346 8.97 -9.97 8.24
C VAL A 346 9.54 -10.64 9.48
N ARG A 347 9.53 -9.98 10.64
CA ARG A 347 10.02 -10.55 11.90
C ARG A 347 9.32 -11.87 12.23
N ARG A 348 7.98 -11.91 12.13
CA ARG A 348 7.17 -13.13 12.34
C ARG A 348 7.53 -14.22 11.32
N ARG A 349 7.60 -13.86 10.04
CA ARG A 349 7.96 -14.78 8.94
C ARG A 349 9.33 -15.40 9.13
N LYS A 350 10.29 -14.65 9.66
CA LYS A 350 11.67 -15.10 9.90
C LYS A 350 11.87 -15.74 11.29
N GLY A 351 10.86 -15.75 12.15
CA GLY A 351 10.96 -16.28 13.51
C GLY A 351 11.92 -15.49 14.41
N TRP A 352 12.11 -14.21 14.14
CA TRP A 352 13.02 -13.36 14.91
C TRP A 352 12.40 -12.98 16.28
N PRO A 353 13.22 -12.78 17.33
CA PRO A 353 12.73 -12.37 18.64
C PRO A 353 11.96 -11.05 18.56
N GLU A 354 11.00 -10.84 19.47
CA GLU A 354 10.28 -9.55 19.53
C GLU A 354 11.28 -8.40 19.66
N MET A 355 11.06 -7.36 18.87
CA MET A 355 11.91 -6.17 18.90
C MET A 355 11.45 -5.27 20.03
N ASP A 356 12.40 -4.74 20.80
CA ASP A 356 12.12 -3.69 21.76
C ASP A 356 12.43 -2.34 21.11
N PHE A 357 11.37 -1.59 20.81
CA PHE A 357 11.48 -0.32 20.09
C PHE A 357 11.47 0.89 21.01
N PHE A 358 11.26 0.68 22.32
CA PHE A 358 10.93 1.72 23.30
C PHE A 358 11.61 1.51 24.64
#